data_AF-A0AAV2RTJ4-F1
#
_entry.id   AF-A0AAV2RTJ4-F1
#
_cell.length_a   1.000
_cell.length_b   1.000
_cell.length_c   1.000
_cell.angle_alpha   90.00
_cell.angle_beta   90.00
_cell.angle_gamma   90.00
#
_symmetry.space_group_name_H-M   'P 1'
#
loop_
_entity.id
_entity.type
_entity.pdbx_description
1 polymer ?
#
loop_
_entity_poly.entity_id
_entity_poly.type
_entity_poly.pdbx_seq_one_letter_code
_entity_poly.pdbx_strand_id
1 'polypeptide(L)'
;FTDENDPPSTDGILTFMDFAWPNQKPRRVYMKMIGNTLRARQHLLLLTGQCGHSYRDLAFYESFKQGQPGEGIAIRPYDGGKATPLFNDVTITDKVNHDATAGMIYGAGWSGDNICNNALFSINLKDNPGKAHLTSFGRVISGLEIIQDIAKSDNIENIKVVDCGLVLF
;
A
#
# COMPACT_ATOMS: atom_id res chain seq x y z
N PHE A 1 -26.71 3.14 17.50
CA PHE A 1 -25.77 2.61 18.49
C PHE A 1 -25.04 1.47 17.81
N THR A 2 -23.88 1.75 17.23
CA THR A 2 -23.00 0.69 16.70
C THR A 2 -22.51 -0.13 17.88
N ASP A 3 -22.57 -1.45 17.75
CA ASP A 3 -22.01 -2.41 18.69
C ASP A 3 -20.58 -1.96 19.03
N GLU A 4 -20.24 -1.80 20.32
CA GLU A 4 -18.91 -1.36 20.78
C GLU A 4 -17.79 -2.30 20.33
N ASN A 5 -18.14 -3.46 19.76
CA ASN A 5 -17.23 -4.46 19.24
C ASN A 5 -16.94 -4.33 17.73
N ASP A 6 -17.65 -3.46 17.00
CA ASP A 6 -17.39 -3.25 15.57
C ASP A 6 -16.40 -2.09 15.38
N PRO A 7 -15.15 -2.36 14.98
CA PRO A 7 -14.16 -1.32 14.78
C PRO A 7 -14.60 -0.35 13.67
N PRO A 8 -14.19 0.93 13.75
CA PRO A 8 -14.59 1.95 12.81
C PRO A 8 -14.23 1.56 11.37
N SER A 9 -15.14 1.86 10.44
CA SER A 9 -14.95 1.57 9.02
C SER A 9 -13.70 2.25 8.49
N THR A 10 -12.90 1.51 7.72
CA THR A 10 -11.78 2.09 6.99
C THR A 10 -12.17 2.71 5.66
N ASP A 11 -13.40 2.46 5.19
CA ASP A 11 -13.82 2.87 3.86
C ASP A 11 -13.82 4.39 3.72
N GLY A 12 -13.14 4.86 2.69
CA GLY A 12 -13.04 6.27 2.38
C GLY A 12 -12.08 7.08 3.24
N ILE A 13 -11.38 6.48 4.21
CA ILE A 13 -10.32 7.16 4.96
C ILE A 13 -9.24 7.65 3.99
N LEU A 14 -8.88 8.93 4.10
CA LEU A 14 -7.83 9.56 3.33
C LEU A 14 -6.50 9.47 4.10
N THR A 15 -5.46 9.04 3.39
CA THR A 15 -4.11 8.86 3.92
C THR A 15 -3.08 9.54 3.02
N PHE A 16 -1.87 9.70 3.54
CA PHE A 16 -0.76 10.24 2.77
C PHE A 16 0.56 9.52 3.04
N MET A 17 1.48 9.61 2.08
CA MET A 17 2.90 9.26 2.20
C MET A 17 3.75 10.33 1.52
N ASP A 18 4.78 10.80 2.20
CA ASP A 18 5.78 11.72 1.68
C ASP A 18 7.05 10.98 1.32
N PHE A 19 7.45 11.09 0.05
CA PHE A 19 8.67 10.47 -0.46
C PHE A 19 9.76 11.51 -0.67
N ALA A 20 10.96 11.21 -0.19
CA ALA A 20 12.13 12.07 -0.40
C ALA A 20 13.22 11.31 -1.17
N TRP A 21 13.68 11.95 -2.24
CA TRP A 21 14.94 11.60 -2.89
C TRP A 21 16.10 12.20 -2.07
N PRO A 22 17.32 11.64 -2.19
CA PRO A 22 18.50 12.25 -1.58
C PRO A 22 18.62 13.73 -1.95
N ASN A 23 18.69 14.59 -0.94
CA ASN A 23 18.85 16.05 -1.06
C ASN A 23 17.71 16.77 -1.81
N GLN A 24 16.52 16.17 -1.93
CA GLN A 24 15.35 16.83 -2.51
C GLN A 24 14.27 17.07 -1.48
N LYS A 25 13.37 18.01 -1.77
CA LYS A 25 12.19 18.24 -0.95
C LYS A 25 11.23 17.04 -1.07
N PRO A 26 10.57 16.64 0.04
CA PRO A 26 9.59 15.57 -0.02
C PRO A 26 8.42 15.88 -0.96
N ARG A 27 7.90 14.86 -1.62
CA ARG A 27 6.71 14.91 -2.49
C ARG A 27 5.63 14.00 -1.93
N ARG A 28 4.39 14.49 -1.88
CA ARG A 28 3.27 13.82 -1.22
C ARG A 28 2.37 13.04 -2.17
N VAL A 29 2.02 11.82 -1.78
CA VAL A 29 1.01 10.99 -2.41
C VAL A 29 -0.18 10.87 -1.48
N TYR A 30 -1.39 11.02 -2.02
CA TYR A 30 -2.63 10.81 -1.29
C TYR A 30 -3.32 9.52 -1.74
N MET A 31 -3.82 8.76 -0.77
CA MET A 31 -4.47 7.48 -1.00
C MET A 31 -5.79 7.43 -0.26
N LYS A 32 -6.81 6.82 -0.88
CA LYS A 32 -8.10 6.58 -0.27
C LYS A 32 -8.27 5.09 -0.03
N MET A 33 -8.58 4.71 1.20
CA MET A 33 -8.88 3.32 1.54
C MET A 33 -10.22 2.90 0.94
N ILE A 34 -10.33 1.63 0.56
CA ILE A 34 -11.53 1.05 -0.04
C ILE A 34 -11.93 -0.18 0.77
N GLY A 35 -13.20 -0.21 1.18
CA GLY A 35 -13.77 -1.28 1.99
C GLY A 35 -13.32 -1.24 3.44
N ASN A 36 -13.86 -2.16 4.23
CA ASN A 36 -13.58 -2.31 5.66
C ASN A 36 -12.86 -3.65 5.93
N THR A 37 -11.65 -3.79 5.40
CA THR A 37 -10.85 -5.03 5.48
C THR A 37 -9.79 -4.95 6.57
N LEU A 38 -9.37 -6.08 7.13
CA LEU A 38 -8.21 -6.17 8.02
C LEU A 38 -6.93 -5.67 7.33
N ARG A 39 -6.84 -5.85 6.01
CA ARG A 39 -5.73 -5.32 5.22
C ARG A 39 -5.71 -3.80 5.18
N ALA A 40 -6.85 -3.15 4.94
CA ALA A 40 -6.96 -1.70 5.03
C ALA A 40 -6.61 -1.21 6.45
N ARG A 41 -7.11 -1.89 7.49
CA ARG A 41 -6.78 -1.57 8.88
C ARG A 41 -5.29 -1.68 9.17
N GLN A 42 -4.66 -2.79 8.77
CA GLN A 42 -3.23 -3.00 8.94
C GLN A 42 -2.43 -1.88 8.27
N HIS A 43 -2.81 -1.50 7.05
CA HIS A 43 -2.19 -0.40 6.34
C HIS A 43 -2.30 0.92 7.11
N LEU A 44 -3.46 1.21 7.71
CA LEU A 44 -3.65 2.40 8.56
C LEU A 44 -2.82 2.36 9.85
N LEU A 45 -2.71 1.20 10.50
CA LEU A 45 -1.86 1.01 11.68
C LEU A 45 -0.38 1.29 11.35
N LEU A 46 0.10 0.79 10.20
CA LEU A 46 1.47 1.01 9.73
C LEU A 46 1.71 2.45 9.24
N LEU A 47 0.71 3.11 8.66
CA LEU A 47 0.80 4.53 8.33
C LEU A 47 0.96 5.40 9.58
N THR A 48 0.22 5.07 10.65
CA THR A 48 0.19 5.87 11.89
C THR A 48 1.29 5.53 12.88
N GLY A 49 1.90 4.34 12.78
CA GLY A 49 2.91 3.90 13.73
C GLY A 49 2.35 3.51 15.11
N GLN A 50 1.02 3.48 15.29
CA GLN A 50 0.40 3.33 16.61
C GLN A 50 0.64 1.95 17.27
N CYS A 51 1.07 0.97 16.48
CA CYS A 51 1.45 -0.37 16.97
C CYS A 51 2.97 -0.56 17.08
N GLY A 52 3.76 0.52 17.09
CA GLY A 52 5.23 0.49 17.22
C GLY A 52 6.00 0.27 15.92
N HIS A 53 5.33 -0.20 14.86
CA HIS A 53 5.89 -0.32 13.51
C HIS A 53 5.25 0.69 12.56
N SER A 54 6.05 1.22 11.63
CA SER A 54 5.59 2.21 10.66
C SER A 54 6.16 2.00 9.26
N TYR A 55 5.48 2.54 8.25
CA TYR A 55 6.03 2.70 6.91
C TYR A 55 7.08 3.82 6.81
N ARG A 56 7.23 4.67 7.83
CA ARG A 56 8.31 5.66 7.89
C ARG A 56 9.67 4.99 7.77
N ASP A 57 10.58 5.66 7.05
CA ASP A 57 11.94 5.24 6.70
C ASP A 57 12.03 4.00 5.77
N LEU A 58 10.90 3.46 5.33
CA LEU A 58 10.88 2.41 4.31
C LEU A 58 11.07 2.99 2.91
N ALA A 59 11.45 2.10 1.99
CA ALA A 59 11.52 2.38 0.57
C ALA A 59 10.67 1.37 -0.19
N PHE A 60 10.39 1.66 -1.46
CA PHE A 60 10.07 0.60 -2.40
C PHE A 60 11.33 -0.24 -2.67
N TYR A 61 11.16 -1.53 -2.96
CA TYR A 61 12.29 -2.44 -3.21
C TYR A 61 12.28 -3.05 -4.60
N GLU A 62 11.13 -3.07 -5.28
CA GLU A 62 10.98 -3.72 -6.57
C GLU A 62 9.95 -3.00 -7.42
N SER A 63 10.30 -2.76 -8.69
CA SER A 63 9.36 -2.46 -9.77
C SER A 63 9.31 -3.65 -10.72
N PHE A 64 8.12 -4.00 -11.21
CA PHE A 64 7.93 -5.14 -12.10
C PHE A 64 7.09 -4.75 -13.31
N LYS A 65 7.25 -5.52 -14.40
CA LYS A 65 6.53 -5.31 -15.68
C LYS A 65 6.70 -3.88 -16.22
N GLN A 66 7.89 -3.30 -16.08
CA GLN A 66 8.21 -1.96 -16.57
C GLN A 66 7.80 -1.80 -18.05
N GLY A 67 7.05 -0.73 -18.34
CA GLY A 67 6.55 -0.45 -19.69
C GLY A 67 5.26 -1.18 -20.06
N GLN A 68 4.88 -2.26 -19.37
CA GLN A 68 3.82 -3.18 -19.77
C GLN A 68 2.49 -2.96 -19.01
N PRO A 69 1.36 -3.50 -19.51
CA PRO A 69 0.13 -3.58 -18.73
C PRO A 69 0.34 -4.29 -17.39
N GLY A 70 -0.19 -3.68 -16.32
CA GLY A 70 0.01 -4.14 -14.95
C GLY A 70 1.41 -3.92 -14.40
N GLU A 71 2.18 -2.99 -14.98
CA GLU A 71 3.35 -2.39 -14.33
C GLU A 71 3.01 -2.01 -12.90
N GLY A 72 3.90 -2.35 -11.97
CA GLY A 72 3.67 -2.12 -10.55
C GLY A 72 4.95 -1.99 -9.74
N ILE A 73 4.79 -1.60 -8.50
CA ILE A 73 5.88 -1.37 -7.54
C ILE A 73 5.47 -1.91 -6.17
N ALA A 74 6.42 -2.48 -5.43
CA ALA A 74 6.19 -3.10 -4.11
C ALA A 74 7.00 -2.42 -3.01
N ILE A 75 6.34 -2.10 -1.88
CA ILE A 75 7.00 -1.50 -0.72
C ILE A 75 7.84 -2.54 0.01
N ARG A 76 8.95 -2.16 0.63
CA ARG A 76 9.73 -3.06 1.48
C ARG A 76 8.92 -3.45 2.72
N PRO A 77 9.08 -4.68 3.24
CA PRO A 77 8.53 -5.04 4.55
C PRO A 77 9.07 -4.14 5.67
N TYR A 78 8.20 -3.78 6.61
CA TYR A 78 8.57 -2.93 7.75
C TYR A 78 9.53 -3.62 8.75
N ASP A 79 9.65 -4.94 8.68
CA ASP A 79 10.29 -5.80 9.67
C ASP A 79 11.59 -6.45 9.16
N GLY A 80 12.28 -5.77 8.25
CA GLY A 80 13.56 -6.24 7.73
C GLY A 80 13.45 -7.40 6.74
N GLY A 81 12.29 -7.58 6.11
CA GLY A 81 12.13 -8.48 4.96
C GLY A 81 11.20 -9.68 5.20
N LYS A 82 10.62 -9.84 6.39
CA LYS A 82 9.76 -10.99 6.72
C LYS A 82 8.31 -10.78 6.32
N ALA A 83 7.89 -9.53 6.12
CA ALA A 83 6.52 -9.15 5.77
C ALA A 83 5.47 -9.64 6.79
N THR A 84 5.85 -9.73 8.06
CA THR A 84 4.97 -10.20 9.14
C THR A 84 3.68 -9.38 9.16
N PRO A 85 2.50 -10.03 9.18
CA PRO A 85 1.26 -9.30 9.33
C PRO A 85 1.10 -8.78 10.77
N LEU A 86 0.40 -7.67 10.94
CA LEU A 86 -0.05 -7.20 12.25
C LEU A 86 -1.24 -8.01 12.78
N PHE A 87 -2.03 -8.60 11.88
CA PHE A 87 -3.18 -9.44 12.20
C PHE A 87 -2.96 -10.84 11.64
N ASN A 88 -3.06 -11.87 12.48
CA ASN A 88 -2.82 -13.25 12.03
C ASN A 88 -3.95 -13.83 11.16
N ASP A 89 -5.08 -13.14 11.10
CA ASP A 89 -6.34 -13.53 10.45
C ASP A 89 -6.65 -12.72 9.19
N VAL A 90 -5.65 -12.05 8.57
CA VAL A 90 -5.82 -11.49 7.22
C VAL A 90 -5.98 -12.64 6.23
N THR A 91 -7.23 -13.03 6.02
CA THR A 91 -7.60 -14.21 5.23
C THR A 91 -7.85 -13.87 3.77
N ILE A 92 -7.83 -14.93 2.96
CA ILE A 92 -8.28 -14.89 1.57
C ILE A 92 -9.78 -14.61 1.42
N THR A 93 -10.56 -14.59 2.50
CA THR A 93 -11.99 -14.21 2.50
C THR A 93 -12.18 -12.70 2.71
N ASP A 94 -11.15 -12.00 3.19
CA ASP A 94 -11.12 -10.54 3.36
C ASP A 94 -10.74 -9.83 2.04
N LYS A 95 -11.36 -10.28 0.95
CA LYS A 95 -11.10 -9.83 -0.42
C LYS A 95 -12.04 -8.70 -0.79
N VAL A 96 -11.49 -7.64 -1.36
CA VAL A 96 -12.26 -6.71 -2.17
C VAL A 96 -11.73 -6.84 -3.60
N ASN A 97 -12.59 -7.33 -4.48
CA ASN A 97 -12.23 -7.55 -5.87
C ASN A 97 -12.39 -6.24 -6.65
N HIS A 98 -11.29 -5.70 -7.15
CA HIS A 98 -11.31 -4.52 -8.01
C HIS A 98 -10.47 -4.74 -9.26
N ASP A 99 -10.92 -4.12 -10.36
CA ASP A 99 -10.15 -4.06 -11.60
C ASP A 99 -8.74 -3.52 -11.34
N ALA A 100 -7.75 -4.17 -11.95
CA ALA A 100 -6.34 -3.83 -11.82
C ALA A 100 -6.01 -2.56 -12.63
N THR A 101 -6.50 -1.43 -12.14
CA THR A 101 -6.34 -0.09 -12.73
C THR A 101 -5.17 0.67 -12.11
N ALA A 102 -4.65 1.66 -12.82
CA ALA A 102 -3.58 2.53 -12.34
C ALA A 102 -3.98 3.22 -11.02
N GLY A 103 -3.03 3.22 -10.08
CA GLY A 103 -3.20 3.70 -8.71
C GLY A 103 -3.86 2.70 -7.76
N MET A 104 -4.29 1.52 -8.20
CA MET A 104 -4.86 0.51 -7.31
C MET A 104 -3.81 0.00 -6.32
N ILE A 105 -4.17 -0.06 -5.03
CA ILE A 105 -3.34 -0.54 -3.93
C ILE A 105 -3.87 -1.90 -3.50
N TYR A 106 -3.00 -2.89 -3.47
CA TYR A 106 -3.37 -4.28 -3.19
C TYR A 106 -2.29 -4.99 -2.38
N GLY A 107 -2.70 -5.99 -1.59
CA GLY A 107 -1.77 -6.81 -0.82
C GLY A 107 -0.84 -7.59 -1.74
N ALA A 108 0.46 -7.54 -1.48
CA ALA A 108 1.49 -8.16 -2.31
C ALA A 108 2.06 -9.41 -1.64
N GLY A 109 2.38 -10.45 -2.41
CA GLY A 109 2.91 -11.70 -1.89
C GLY A 109 3.04 -12.74 -2.98
N TRP A 110 4.14 -13.49 -3.00
CA TRP A 110 4.40 -14.51 -4.00
C TRP A 110 4.18 -15.92 -3.45
N SER A 111 3.26 -16.64 -4.10
CA SER A 111 3.06 -18.10 -4.07
C SER A 111 2.60 -18.77 -2.75
N GLY A 112 1.76 -19.81 -2.90
CA GLY A 112 1.27 -20.69 -1.83
C GLY A 112 -0.04 -20.28 -1.16
N ASP A 113 -0.45 -21.05 -0.14
CA ASP A 113 -1.72 -20.88 0.59
C ASP A 113 -1.79 -19.58 1.44
N ASN A 114 -0.69 -18.82 1.52
CA ASN A 114 -0.53 -17.62 2.36
C ASN A 114 -0.31 -16.31 1.56
N ILE A 115 -0.68 -16.25 0.28
CA ILE A 115 -0.54 -15.06 -0.60
C ILE A 115 -1.16 -13.77 -0.02
N CYS A 116 -2.01 -13.87 1.00
CA CYS A 116 -2.85 -12.77 1.49
C CYS A 116 -2.56 -12.29 2.92
N ASN A 117 -1.67 -12.96 3.68
CA ASN A 117 -1.49 -12.73 5.13
C ASN A 117 -0.17 -12.05 5.48
N ASN A 118 0.13 -10.92 4.85
CA ASN A 118 1.37 -10.20 5.09
C ASN A 118 1.14 -8.67 5.09
N ALA A 119 2.16 -7.92 5.49
CA ALA A 119 2.14 -6.45 5.52
C ALA A 119 2.64 -5.76 4.25
N LEU A 120 2.94 -6.53 3.21
CA LEU A 120 3.37 -6.01 1.93
C LEU A 120 2.18 -5.48 1.13
N PHE A 121 2.43 -4.41 0.39
CA PHE A 121 1.51 -3.93 -0.61
C PHE A 121 2.25 -3.53 -1.88
N SER A 122 1.50 -3.56 -2.97
CA SER A 122 1.93 -3.06 -4.26
C SER A 122 0.94 -2.03 -4.78
N ILE A 123 1.42 -1.20 -5.71
CA ILE A 123 0.62 -0.22 -6.43
C ILE A 123 0.72 -0.50 -7.93
N ASN A 124 -0.42 -0.54 -8.61
CA ASN A 124 -0.46 -0.52 -10.08
C ASN A 124 -0.01 0.85 -10.60
N LEU A 125 1.01 0.87 -11.44
CA LEU A 125 1.48 2.07 -12.14
C LEU A 125 0.80 2.25 -13.49
N LYS A 126 0.30 1.14 -14.07
CA LYS A 126 -0.46 1.11 -15.31
C LYS A 126 -1.66 0.17 -15.17
N ASP A 127 -2.67 0.44 -15.98
CA ASP A 127 -3.83 -0.44 -16.12
C ASP A 127 -3.42 -1.84 -16.60
N ASN A 128 -4.19 -2.83 -16.20
CA ASN A 128 -4.09 -4.21 -16.65
C ASN A 128 -5.48 -4.71 -17.07
N PRO A 129 -5.94 -4.35 -18.29
CA PRO A 129 -7.30 -4.63 -18.73
C PRO A 129 -7.67 -6.11 -18.63
N GLY A 130 -8.87 -6.39 -18.14
CA GLY A 130 -9.37 -7.76 -17.97
C GLY A 130 -8.72 -8.55 -16.81
N LYS A 131 -7.93 -7.89 -15.96
CA LYS A 131 -7.40 -8.45 -14.71
C LYS A 131 -7.96 -7.69 -13.51
N ALA A 132 -8.04 -8.40 -12.39
CA ALA A 132 -8.52 -7.85 -11.14
C ALA A 132 -7.61 -8.31 -9.99
N HIS A 133 -7.57 -7.50 -8.94
CA HIS A 133 -6.88 -7.81 -7.69
C HIS A 133 -7.90 -8.17 -6.64
N LEU A 134 -7.74 -9.35 -6.07
CA LEU A 134 -8.61 -9.86 -5.02
C LEU A 134 -8.29 -9.22 -3.67
N THR A 135 -7.08 -8.69 -3.51
CA THR A 135 -6.57 -8.13 -2.25
C THR A 135 -6.53 -6.60 -2.26
N SER A 136 -7.30 -5.95 -3.15
CA SER A 136 -7.37 -4.49 -3.20
C SER A 136 -7.94 -3.93 -1.90
N PHE A 137 -7.36 -2.84 -1.43
CA PHE A 137 -7.79 -2.18 -0.19
C PHE A 137 -7.63 -0.67 -0.21
N GLY A 138 -7.15 -0.09 -1.31
CA GLY A 138 -7.02 1.34 -1.44
C GLY A 138 -6.71 1.78 -2.87
N ARG A 139 -6.68 3.08 -3.08
CA ARG A 139 -6.33 3.69 -4.36
C ARG A 139 -5.57 5.00 -4.16
N VAL A 140 -4.54 5.22 -4.96
CA VAL A 140 -3.89 6.53 -5.10
C VAL A 140 -4.86 7.48 -5.77
N ILE A 141 -5.20 8.58 -5.10
CA ILE A 141 -6.11 9.62 -5.62
C ILE A 141 -5.38 10.87 -6.09
N SER A 142 -4.12 11.06 -5.68
CA SER A 142 -3.25 12.15 -6.13
C SER A 142 -1.78 11.74 -5.91
N GLY A 143 -0.89 12.12 -6.82
CA GLY A 143 0.54 11.82 -6.71
C GLY A 143 0.96 10.48 -7.33
N LEU A 144 0.17 9.88 -8.22
CA LEU A 144 0.56 8.62 -8.88
C LEU A 144 1.85 8.79 -9.71
N GLU A 145 2.03 9.96 -10.33
CA GLU A 145 3.23 10.33 -11.07
C GLU A 145 4.48 10.31 -10.19
N ILE A 146 4.36 10.60 -8.88
CA ILE A 146 5.48 10.50 -7.93
C ILE A 146 5.91 9.04 -7.80
N ILE A 147 4.95 8.11 -7.65
CA ILE A 147 5.25 6.68 -7.57
C ILE A 147 5.83 6.16 -8.89
N GLN A 148 5.34 6.65 -10.03
CA GLN A 148 5.90 6.32 -11.34
C GLN A 148 7.33 6.83 -11.52
N ASP A 149 7.66 8.02 -10.99
CA ASP A 149 9.03 8.54 -10.98
C ASP A 149 9.96 7.67 -10.12
N ILE A 150 9.46 7.20 -8.96
CA ILE A 150 10.20 6.28 -8.08
C ILE A 150 10.54 4.99 -8.82
N ALA A 151 9.56 4.39 -9.50
CA ALA A 151 9.73 3.12 -10.23
C ALA A 151 10.73 3.21 -11.39
N LYS A 152 11.00 4.42 -11.90
CA LYS A 152 11.98 4.69 -12.95
C LYS A 152 13.36 5.04 -12.40
N SER A 153 13.51 5.18 -11.09
CA SER A 153 14.79 5.56 -10.49
C SER A 153 15.79 4.42 -10.55
N ASP A 154 17.04 4.74 -10.90
CA ASP A 154 18.15 3.77 -10.90
C ASP A 154 18.39 3.14 -9.52
N ASN A 155 18.04 3.85 -8.45
CA ASN A 155 18.17 3.34 -7.08
C ASN A 155 16.92 3.66 -6.26
N ILE A 156 15.90 2.82 -6.48
CA ILE A 156 14.61 2.90 -5.82
C ILE A 156 14.71 2.86 -4.28
N GLU A 157 15.73 2.18 -3.75
CA GLU A 157 15.91 2.01 -2.31
C GLU A 157 16.39 3.27 -1.59
N ASN A 158 16.97 4.23 -2.33
CA ASN A 158 17.39 5.53 -1.79
C ASN A 158 16.23 6.51 -1.62
N ILE A 159 15.04 6.18 -2.13
CA ILE A 159 13.86 7.02 -2.03
C ILE A 159 13.01 6.51 -0.86
N LYS A 160 12.94 7.31 0.21
CA LYS A 160 12.33 6.90 1.47
C LYS A 160 10.99 7.58 1.71
N VAL A 161 10.10 6.87 2.40
CA VAL A 161 8.96 7.48 3.09
C VAL A 161 9.51 8.27 4.28
N VAL A 162 9.46 9.59 4.23
CA VAL A 162 9.95 10.46 5.32
C VAL A 162 8.87 10.88 6.29
N ASP A 163 7.60 10.82 5.84
CA ASP A 163 6.43 11.04 6.66
C ASP A 163 5.23 10.28 6.07
N CYS A 164 4.30 9.86 6.91
CA CYS A 164 3.07 9.20 6.48
C CYS A 164 2.00 9.26 7.57
N GLY A 165 0.73 9.15 7.18
CA GLY A 165 -0.33 9.20 8.16
C GLY A 165 -1.73 9.32 7.57
N LEU A 166 -2.67 9.72 8.43
CA LEU A 166 -4.07 9.98 8.09
C LEU A 166 -4.28 11.46 7.82
N VAL A 167 -5.25 11.78 6.97
CA VAL A 167 -5.74 13.15 6.78
C VAL A 167 -7.03 13.30 7.57
N LEU A 168 -7.03 14.20 8.55
CA LEU A 168 -8.21 14.54 9.36
C LEU A 168 -8.90 15.78 8.75
N PHE A 169 -10.23 15.80 8.79
CA PHE A 169 -11.06 16.89 8.32
C PHE A 169 -12.09 17.29 9.38
#